data_AF-A0A728J2S0-F1
#
_entry.id   AF-A0A728J2S0-F1
#
_cell.length_a   1.000
_cell.length_b   1.000
_cell.length_c   1.000
_cell.angle_alpha   90.00
_cell.angle_beta   90.00
_cell.angle_gamma   90.00
#
_symmetry.space_group_name_H-M   'P 1'
#
loop_
_entity.id
_entity.type
_entity.pdbx_description
1 polymer ?
#
loop_
_entity_poly.entity_id
_entity_poly.type
_entity_poly.pdbx_seq_one_letter_code
_entity_poly.pdbx_strand_id
1 'polypeptide(L)' 'IIDFLTDIRKPAITIIALVIGYIAIFSRQHTSWIVPLVIGIIIFIVAPYIPDWLA' A
#
# COMPACT_ATOMS: atom_id res chain seq x y z
N ILE A 1 14.18 -2.58 19.72
CA ILE A 1 13.07 -1.60 19.72
C ILE A 1 12.88 -0.97 18.33
N ILE A 2 13.91 -0.37 17.72
CA ILE A 2 13.81 0.22 16.37
C ILE A 2 13.49 -0.83 15.29
N ASP A 3 14.10 -2.02 15.31
CA ASP A 3 13.76 -3.10 14.36
C ASP A 3 12.34 -3.65 14.57
N PHE A 4 11.91 -3.79 15.83
CA PHE A 4 10.56 -4.23 16.16
C PHE A 4 9.49 -3.23 15.68
N LEU A 5 9.74 -1.93 15.83
CA LEU A 5 8.87 -0.88 15.29
C LEU A 5 8.87 -0.88 13.76
N THR A 6 10.01 -1.17 13.14
CA THR A 6 10.13 -1.31 11.68
C THR A 6 9.36 -2.53 11.16
N ASP A 7 9.38 -3.65 11.88
CA ASP A 7 8.63 -4.87 11.52
C ASP A 7 7.13 -4.77 11.77
N ILE A 8 6.66 -3.90 12.68
CA ILE A 8 5.23 -3.59 12.83
C ILE A 8 4.77 -2.56 11.80
N ARG A 9 5.65 -1.65 11.35
CA ARG A 9 5.31 -0.61 10.38
C ARG A 9 4.99 -1.19 9.00
N LYS A 10 5.73 -2.21 8.57
CA LYS A 10 5.51 -2.91 7.28
C LYS A 10 4.09 -3.52 7.13
N PRO A 11 3.59 -4.32 8.09
CA PRO A 11 2.23 -4.87 8.02
C PRO A 11 1.17 -3.78 8.20
N ALA A 12 1.40 -2.75 9.02
CA ALA A 12 0.46 -1.65 9.19
C ALA A 12 0.21 -0.87 7.87
N ILE A 13 1.27 -0.56 7.12
CA ILE A 13 1.15 0.10 5.80
C ILE A 13 0.39 -0.80 4.81
N THR A 14 0.69 -2.09 4.83
CA THR A 14 0.02 -3.09 3.97
C THR A 14 -1.49 -3.17 4.28
N ILE A 15 -1.87 -3.19 5.56
CA ILE A 15 -3.28 -3.22 5.98
C ILE A 15 -4.02 -1.96 5.52
N ILE A 16 -3.41 -0.77 5.68
CA ILE A 16 -4.03 0.49 5.25
C ILE A 16 -4.21 0.51 3.72
N ALA A 17 -3.22 0.05 2.95
CA ALA A 17 -3.31 -0.04 1.49
C ALA A 17 -4.43 -0.99 1.03
N LEU A 18 -4.57 -2.15 1.70
CA LEU A 18 -5.64 -3.10 1.41
C LEU A 18 -7.04 -2.54 1.73
N VAL A 19 -7.19 -1.80 2.84
CA VAL A 19 -8.46 -1.14 3.20
C VAL A 19 -8.87 -0.11 2.15
N ILE A 20 -7.91 0.70 1.66
CA ILE A 20 -8.16 1.68 0.59
C ILE A 20 -8.56 0.96 -0.71
N GLY A 21 -7.88 -0.13 -1.07
CA GLY A 21 -8.23 -0.96 -2.23
C GLY A 21 -9.62 -1.57 -2.14
N TYR A 22 -9.98 -2.09 -0.96
CA TYR A 22 -11.31 -2.64 -0.70
C TYR A 22 -12.40 -1.58 -0.89
N ILE A 23 -12.25 -0.39 -0.29
CA ILE A 23 -13.20 0.71 -0.42
C ILE A 23 -13.34 1.16 -1.89
N ALA A 24 -12.24 1.20 -2.63
CA ALA A 24 -12.23 1.59 -4.04
C ALA A 24 -13.00 0.62 -4.95
N ILE A 25 -12.95 -0.69 -4.68
CA ILE A 25 -13.68 -1.71 -5.45
C ILE A 25 -15.20 -1.53 -5.34
N PHE A 26 -15.70 -1.13 -4.17
CA PHE A 26 -17.14 -0.91 -3.96
C PHE A 26 -17.61 0.48 -4.42
N SER A 27 -16.69 1.42 -4.65
CA SER A 27 -17.00 2.74 -5.21
C SER A 27 -17.01 2.71 -6.74
N ARG A 28 -18.10 2.19 -7.32
CA ARG A 28 -18.29 2.09 -8.79
C ARG A 28 -18.15 3.43 -9.54
N GLN A 29 -18.35 4.55 -8.85
CA GLN A 29 -18.26 5.91 -9.40
C GLN A 29 -16.82 6.37 -9.71
N HIS A 30 -15.81 5.71 -9.16
CA HIS A 30 -14.39 6.04 -9.36
C HIS A 30 -13.62 4.91 -10.07
N THR A 31 -14.30 4.14 -10.92
CA THR A 31 -13.70 3.01 -11.66
C THR A 31 -12.47 3.41 -12.49
N SER A 32 -12.40 4.65 -12.97
CA SER A 32 -11.21 5.21 -13.64
C SER A 32 -10.00 5.37 -12.73
N TRP A 33 -10.22 5.53 -11.42
CA TRP A 33 -9.17 5.65 -10.40
C TRP A 33 -8.69 4.30 -9.87
N ILE A 34 -9.34 3.19 -10.21
CA ILE A 34 -8.91 1.85 -9.77
C ILE A 34 -7.49 1.54 -10.27
N VAL A 35 -7.17 1.88 -11.52
CA VAL A 35 -5.84 1.62 -12.11
C VAL A 35 -4.72 2.34 -11.34
N PRO A 36 -4.74 3.69 -11.15
CA PRO A 36 -3.72 4.37 -10.37
C PRO A 36 -3.71 3.94 -8.90
N LEU A 37 -4.85 3.57 -8.33
CA LEU A 37 -4.96 3.11 -6.94
C LEU A 37 -4.31 1.74 -6.74
N VAL A 38 -4.51 0.81 -7.67
CA VAL A 38 -3.83 -0.50 -7.67
C VAL A 38 -2.32 -0.32 -7.80
N ILE A 39 -1.85 0.57 -8.67
CA ILE A 39 -0.41 0.90 -8.78
C ILE A 39 0.13 1.43 -7.45
N GLY A 40 -0.60 2.34 -6.79
CA GLY A 40 -0.23 2.85 -5.47
C GLY A 40 -0.12 1.75 -4.41
N ILE A 41 -1.11 0.84 -4.34
CA ILE A 41 -1.09 -0.29 -3.40
C ILE A 41 0.12 -1.19 -3.63
N ILE A 42 0.43 -1.52 -4.89
CA ILE A 42 1.60 -2.35 -5.22
C ILE A 42 2.89 -1.66 -4.76
N ILE A 43 3.06 -0.36 -5.02
CA ILE A 43 4.23 0.40 -4.59
C ILE A 43 4.33 0.41 -3.06
N PHE A 44 3.25 0.69 -2.32
CA PHE A 44 3.29 0.74 -0.86
C PHE A 44 3.59 -0.62 -0.21
N ILE A 45 3.17 -1.71 -0.85
CA ILE A 45 3.49 -3.06 -0.40
C ILE A 45 4.94 -3.41 -0.74
N VAL A 46 5.42 -3.11 -1.94
CA VAL A 46 6.72 -3.58 -2.44
C VAL A 46 7.90 -2.67 -2.00
N ALA A 47 7.70 -1.36 -1.94
CA ALA A 47 8.73 -0.38 -1.54
C ALA A 47 9.49 -0.72 -0.24
N PRO A 48 8.83 -1.16 0.86
CA PRO A 48 9.55 -1.52 2.08
C PRO A 48 10.40 -2.80 1.97
N TYR A 49 10.25 -3.59 0.89
CA TYR A 49 11.03 -4.82 0.64
C TYR A 49 12.14 -4.62 -0.40
N ILE A 50 12.20 -3.48 -1.09
CA ILE A 50 13.26 -3.17 -2.05
C ILE A 50 14.23 -2.16 -1.41
N PRO A 51 15.50 -2.55 -1.15
CA PRO A 51 16.52 -1.59 -0.75
C PRO A 51 16.78 -0.57 -1.88
N ASP A 52 16.95 0.70 -1.53
CA ASP A 52 17.20 1.82 -2.46
C ASP A 52 16.09 2.16 -3.48
N TRP A 53 14.81 1.87 -3.15
CA TRP A 53 13.67 2.15 -4.05
C TRP A 53 13.46 3.63 -4.46
N LEU A 54 14.12 4.57 -3.77
CA LEU A 54 13.99 6.02 -3.96
C LEU A 54 15.31 6.70 -4.37
N ALA A 55 16.35 5.92 -4.69
CA ALA A 55 17.67 6.42 -5.10
C ALA A 55 17.67 6.86 -6.58
#